data_AF-A0A2G6EX97-F1
#
_entry.id   AF-A0A2G6EX97-F1
#
_cell.length_a   1.000
_cell.length_b   1.000
_cell.length_c   1.000
_cell.angle_alpha   90.00
_cell.angle_beta   90.00
_cell.angle_gamma   90.00
#
_symmetry.space_group_name_H-M   'P 1'
#
loop_
_entity.id
_entity.type
_entity.pdbx_description
1 polymer ?
#
loop_
_entity_poly.entity_id
_entity_poly.type
_entity_poly.pdbx_seq_one_letter_code
_entity_poly.pdbx_strand_id
1 'polypeptide(L)'
;MYICLCHAVTDNSIKEAINNGAASVTDLMNELNVATRCGCCLGEVARLVESGGKAYAALPCPADGSQTGVQMFYPASALSPKTA
;
A
#
# COMPACT_ATOMS: atom_id res chain seq x y z
N MET A 1 3.31 -16.15 4.02
CA MET A 1 4.08 -15.19 4.84
C MET A 1 3.18 -14.06 5.30
N TYR A 2 3.38 -13.55 6.53
CA TYR A 2 2.67 -12.33 6.97
C TYR A 2 3.37 -11.08 6.40
N ILE A 3 2.61 -10.23 5.74
CA ILE A 3 3.07 -8.98 5.17
C ILE A 3 2.74 -7.81 6.11
N CYS A 4 1.58 -7.82 6.75
CA CYS A 4 1.22 -6.84 7.77
C CYS A 4 0.90 -7.53 9.10
N LEU A 5 1.72 -7.28 10.12
CA LEU A 5 1.49 -7.83 11.46
C LEU A 5 0.36 -7.12 12.20
N CYS A 6 0.11 -5.84 11.91
CA CYS A 6 -0.92 -5.05 12.58
C CYS A 6 -2.34 -5.56 12.35
N HIS A 7 -2.62 -6.04 11.14
CA HIS A 7 -3.93 -6.52 10.70
C HIS A 7 -3.88 -8.01 10.31
N ALA A 8 -2.79 -8.71 10.65
CA ALA A 8 -2.54 -10.11 10.32
C ALA A 8 -2.75 -10.45 8.83
N VAL A 9 -2.35 -9.54 7.93
CA VAL A 9 -2.49 -9.72 6.48
C VAL A 9 -1.35 -10.59 5.95
N THR A 10 -1.71 -11.61 5.17
CA THR A 10 -0.75 -12.53 4.55
C THR A 10 -0.56 -12.24 3.07
N ASP A 11 0.50 -12.80 2.47
CA ASP A 11 0.72 -12.73 1.03
C ASP A 11 -0.45 -13.33 0.24
N ASN A 12 -1.07 -14.40 0.75
CA ASN A 12 -2.25 -15.00 0.13
C ASN A 12 -3.44 -14.04 0.15
N SER A 13 -3.67 -13.33 1.27
CA SER A 13 -4.73 -12.32 1.36
C SER A 13 -4.55 -11.22 0.32
N ILE A 14 -3.30 -10.78 0.10
CA ILE A 14 -2.99 -9.76 -0.92
C ILE A 14 -3.22 -10.31 -2.34
N LYS A 15 -2.78 -11.55 -2.61
CA LYS A 15 -3.01 -12.20 -3.92
C LYS A 15 -4.50 -12.39 -4.20
N GLU A 16 -5.28 -12.75 -3.20
CA GLU A 16 -6.73 -12.92 -3.31
C GLU A 16 -7.41 -11.58 -3.62
N ALA A 17 -7.05 -10.52 -2.91
CA ALA A 17 -7.53 -9.17 -3.19
C ALA A 17 -7.15 -8.71 -4.62
N ILE A 18 -5.93 -9.00 -5.09
CA ILE A 18 -5.53 -8.73 -6.48
C ILE A 18 -6.41 -9.51 -7.47
N ASN A 19 -6.68 -10.79 -7.20
CA ASN A 19 -7.59 -11.60 -8.04
C ASN A 19 -9.04 -11.07 -8.01
N ASN A 20 -9.45 -10.45 -6.91
CA ASN A 20 -10.76 -9.78 -6.77
C ASN A 20 -10.81 -8.42 -7.48
N GLY A 21 -9.67 -7.93 -8.00
CA GLY A 21 -9.58 -6.69 -8.80
C GLY A 21 -8.81 -5.55 -8.14
N ALA A 22 -8.18 -5.76 -6.98
CA ALA A 22 -7.30 -4.76 -6.39
C ALA A 22 -6.07 -4.53 -7.27
N ALA A 23 -5.93 -3.32 -7.82
CA ALA A 23 -4.82 -2.94 -8.70
C ALA A 23 -3.90 -1.87 -8.07
N SER A 24 -4.23 -1.40 -6.88
CA SER A 24 -3.47 -0.40 -6.15
C SER A 24 -3.37 -0.74 -4.67
N VAL A 25 -2.37 -0.19 -3.99
CA VAL A 25 -2.25 -0.39 -2.54
C VAL A 25 -3.38 0.31 -1.78
N THR A 26 -4.00 1.35 -2.35
CA THR A 26 -5.22 1.96 -1.80
C THR A 26 -6.39 0.98 -1.78
N ASP A 27 -6.53 0.15 -2.82
CA ASP A 27 -7.58 -0.89 -2.85
C ASP A 27 -7.32 -1.92 -1.75
N LEU A 28 -6.07 -2.36 -1.60
CA LEU A 28 -5.66 -3.27 -0.53
C LEU A 28 -5.83 -2.65 0.86
N MET A 29 -5.63 -1.34 1.03
CA MET A 29 -5.92 -0.62 2.27
C MET A 29 -7.41 -0.68 2.60
N ASN A 30 -8.28 -0.46 1.61
CA ASN A 30 -9.72 -0.48 1.81
C ASN A 30 -10.27 -1.89 2.09
N GLU A 31 -9.71 -2.92 1.44
CA GLU A 31 -10.19 -4.30 1.56
C GLU A 31 -9.58 -5.02 2.77
N LEU A 32 -8.28 -4.87 2.99
CA LEU A 32 -7.51 -5.65 3.98
C LEU A 32 -7.04 -4.82 5.18
N ASN A 33 -7.30 -3.50 5.20
CA ASN A 33 -6.78 -2.55 6.21
C ASN A 33 -5.24 -2.53 6.30
N VAL A 34 -4.56 -2.99 5.26
CA VAL A 34 -3.09 -3.04 5.22
C VAL A 34 -2.50 -1.63 5.25
N ALA A 35 -1.36 -1.43 5.90
CA ALA A 35 -0.68 -0.12 6.01
C ALA A 35 -1.49 1.02 6.69
N THR A 36 -2.64 0.74 7.33
CA THR A 36 -3.46 1.77 8.02
C THR A 36 -3.01 2.09 9.46
N ARG A 37 -2.24 1.21 10.10
CA ARG A 37 -1.77 1.38 11.50
C ARG A 37 -0.35 1.93 11.62
N CYS A 38 0.67 1.11 11.37
CA CYS A 38 2.07 1.52 11.54
C CYS A 38 2.76 1.91 10.23
N GLY A 39 2.17 1.58 9.07
CA GLY A 39 2.75 1.85 7.75
C GLY A 39 3.97 1.01 7.35
N CYS A 40 4.60 0.26 8.26
CA CYS A 40 5.87 -0.46 7.98
C CYS A 40 5.80 -1.47 6.82
N CYS A 41 4.62 -2.03 6.58
CA CYS A 41 4.38 -3.00 5.51
C CYS A 41 4.17 -2.37 4.13
N LEU A 42 4.01 -1.05 4.04
CA LEU A 42 3.61 -0.35 2.81
C LEU A 42 4.55 -0.62 1.64
N GLY A 43 5.87 -0.58 1.88
CA GLY A 43 6.87 -0.85 0.83
C GLY A 43 6.80 -2.27 0.29
N GLU A 44 6.50 -3.24 1.14
CA GLU A 44 6.37 -4.65 0.72
C GLU A 44 5.04 -4.89 0.00
N VAL A 45 3.95 -4.31 0.50
CA VAL A 45 2.63 -4.37 -0.16
C VAL A 45 2.69 -3.74 -1.54
N ALA A 46 3.33 -2.57 -1.67
CA ALA A 46 3.55 -1.91 -2.95
C ALA A 46 4.28 -2.84 -3.92
N ARG A 47 5.41 -3.45 -3.50
CA ARG A 47 6.15 -4.42 -4.34
C ARG A 47 5.31 -5.60 -4.81
N LEU A 48 4.39 -6.10 -3.98
CA LEU A 48 3.51 -7.20 -4.34
C LEU A 48 2.51 -6.80 -5.43
N VAL A 49 1.93 -5.60 -5.34
CA VAL A 49 1.05 -5.05 -6.39
C VAL A 49 1.82 -4.84 -7.69
N GLU A 50 3.05 -4.34 -7.58
CA GLU A 50 3.93 -4.01 -8.70
C GLU A 50 4.59 -5.19 -9.41
N SER A 51 4.77 -6.30 -8.71
CA SER A 51 5.21 -7.55 -9.35
C SER A 51 4.19 -8.07 -10.38
N GLY A 52 2.96 -7.53 -10.38
CA GLY A 52 1.98 -7.65 -11.46
C GLY A 52 2.04 -6.57 -12.55
N GLY A 53 2.84 -5.51 -12.40
CA GLY A 53 2.97 -4.41 -13.38
C GLY A 53 3.78 -3.19 -12.92
N LYS A 54 5.10 -3.24 -13.12
CA LYS A 54 6.15 -2.19 -12.96
C LYS A 54 6.45 -1.75 -11.53
N ALA A 55 7.72 -1.41 -11.29
CA ALA A 55 8.39 -1.23 -10.00
C ALA A 55 8.66 0.25 -9.60
N TYR A 56 8.26 0.63 -8.39
CA TYR A 56 8.49 1.84 -7.64
C TYR A 56 9.18 1.37 -6.35
N ALA A 57 10.50 1.56 -6.36
CA ALA A 57 11.40 1.16 -5.31
C ALA A 57 10.92 1.67 -3.94
N ALA A 58 10.67 0.71 -3.05
CA ALA A 58 10.35 0.90 -1.65
C ALA A 58 11.27 1.94 -0.99
N LEU A 59 10.67 2.87 -0.24
CA LEU A 59 11.34 3.47 0.90
C LEU A 59 10.59 3.09 2.20
N PRO A 60 11.31 2.56 3.19
CA PRO A 60 10.76 2.16 4.48
C PRO A 60 10.48 3.37 5.39
N CYS A 61 9.53 3.18 6.31
CA CYS A 61 9.21 4.12 7.39
C CYS A 61 10.45 4.59 8.17
N PRO A 62 10.53 5.87 8.56
CA PRO A 62 11.19 6.25 9.79
C PRO A 62 10.16 6.15 10.94
N ALA A 63 10.50 5.41 12.01
CA ALA A 63 9.61 5.14 13.15
C ALA A 63 9.48 6.33 14.14
N ASP A 64 10.10 7.48 13.84
CA ASP A 64 10.18 8.67 14.70
C ASP A 64 9.32 9.86 14.24
N GLY A 65 8.64 9.77 13.09
CA GLY A 65 7.74 10.84 12.64
C GLY A 65 8.44 12.14 12.18
N SER A 66 9.75 12.15 11.94
CA SER A 66 10.41 13.29 11.28
C SER A 66 10.39 13.11 9.75
N GLN A 67 9.56 13.92 9.09
CA GLN A 67 9.43 13.94 7.64
C GLN A 67 10.57 14.76 7.04
N THR A 68 11.55 14.12 6.42
CA THR A 68 12.34 14.80 5.38
C THR A 68 12.65 13.85 4.24
N GLY A 69 11.78 13.89 3.23
CA GLY A 69 12.14 13.47 1.87
C GLY A 69 11.38 12.28 1.30
N VAL A 70 10.05 12.30 1.32
CA VAL A 70 9.27 11.64 0.26
C VAL A 70 8.71 12.74 -0.61
N GLN A 71 9.27 12.89 -1.81
CA GLN A 71 8.59 13.67 -2.83
C GLN A 71 7.27 12.95 -3.10
N MET A 72 6.20 13.52 -2.56
CA MET A 72 4.84 13.33 -3.02
C MET A 72 4.83 13.36 -4.55
N PHE A 73 4.79 12.19 -5.15
CA PHE A 73 4.08 11.97 -6.40
C PHE A 73 2.92 11.00 -6.12
N TYR A 74 2.08 11.36 -5.15
CA TYR A 74 0.65 11.32 -5.47
C TYR A 74 0.51 12.28 -6.66
N PRO A 75 0.16 11.83 -7.88
CA PRO A 75 -0.24 12.82 -8.87
C PRO A 75 -1.38 13.61 -8.23
N ALA A 76 -1.27 14.93 -8.23
CA ALA A 76 -2.33 15.86 -7.87
C ALA A 76 -3.63 15.66 -8.70
N SER A 77 -3.68 14.62 -9.55
CA SER A 77 -4.80 14.17 -10.36
C SER A 77 -5.63 13.04 -9.73
N ALA A 78 -5.25 12.48 -8.58
CA ALA A 78 -6.05 11.44 -7.88
C ALA A 78 -7.01 12.02 -6.82
N LEU A 79 -7.19 13.34 -6.76
CA LEU A 79 -8.35 13.95 -6.14
C LEU A 79 -9.53 13.81 -7.10
N SER A 80 -10.09 12.60 -7.23
CA SER A 80 -11.42 12.45 -7.79
C SER A 80 -12.44 12.84 -6.70
N PRO A 81 -13.23 13.91 -6.87
CA PRO A 81 -14.36 14.18 -5.99
C PRO A 81 -15.40 13.09 -6.23
N LYS A 82 -15.44 12.08 -5.35
CA LYS A 82 -16.58 11.18 -5.27
C LYS A 82 -17.53 11.72 -4.20
N THR A 83 -18.23 12.81 -4.50
CA THR A 83 -19.51 13.24 -3.87
C THR A 83 -20.10 14.44 -4.62
N ALA A 84 -21.08 14.16 -5.49
CA ALA A 84 -22.32 14.90 -5.80
C ALA A 84 -22.81 14.50 -7.20
#